data_AF-A0A958VDK6-F1
#
_entry.id   AF-A0A958VDK6-F1
#
_cell.length_a   1.000
_cell.length_b   1.000
_cell.length_c   1.000
_cell.angle_alpha   90.00
_cell.angle_beta   90.00
_cell.angle_gamma   90.00
#
_symmetry.space_group_name_H-M   'P 1'
#
loop_
_entity.id
_entity.type
_entity.pdbx_description
1 polymer ?
#
loop_
_entity_poly.entity_id
_entity_poly.type
_entity_poly.pdbx_seq_one_letter_code
_entity_poly.pdbx_strand_id
1 'polypeptide(L)'
;MIEQIQSSFQESRNPEIAPAMEAYMKNHFKFLGIKSPDRRELARQFGPELRKWNQQELIDLCLQLWKLEEREYQYLALDILKWKYKKPQEED
;
A
#
# COMPACT_ATOMS: atom_id res chain seq x y z
N MET A 1 -5.49 11.95 -3.78
CA MET A 1 -4.59 10.76 -3.71
C MET A 1 -5.15 9.70 -2.77
N ILE A 2 -5.36 10.00 -1.48
CA ILE A 2 -5.86 8.99 -0.53
C ILE A 2 -7.19 8.35 -0.97
N GLU A 3 -8.16 9.16 -1.42
CA GLU A 3 -9.45 8.68 -1.92
C GLU A 3 -9.32 7.79 -3.16
N GLN A 4 -8.40 8.12 -4.08
CA GLN A 4 -8.14 7.32 -5.28
C GLN A 4 -7.53 5.96 -4.92
N ILE A 5 -6.59 5.94 -3.98
CA ILE A 5 -6.02 4.71 -3.43
C ILE A 5 -7.12 3.87 -2.79
N GLN A 6 -7.97 4.48 -1.97
CA GLN A 6 -9.07 3.78 -1.30
C GLN A 6 -10.04 3.17 -2.31
N SER A 7 -10.50 3.95 -3.31
CA SER A 7 -11.40 3.43 -4.36
C SER A 7 -10.80 2.23 -5.07
N SER A 8 -9.56 2.36 -5.57
CA SER A 8 -8.91 1.29 -6.32
C SER A 8 -8.67 0.03 -5.49
N PHE A 9 -8.32 0.18 -4.21
CA PHE A 9 -8.11 -0.95 -3.30
C PHE A 9 -9.43 -1.61 -2.92
N GLN A 10 -10.49 -0.84 -2.68
CA GLN A 10 -11.82 -1.38 -2.37
C GLN A 10 -12.43 -2.10 -3.58
N GLU A 11 -12.25 -1.58 -4.80
CA GLU A 11 -12.64 -2.26 -6.05
C GLU A 11 -11.90 -3.58 -6.25
N SER A 12 -10.67 -3.69 -5.73
CA SER A 12 -9.84 -4.91 -5.83
C SER A 12 -10.04 -5.87 -4.65
N ARG A 13 -11.02 -5.61 -3.78
CA ARG A 13 -11.28 -6.42 -2.59
C ARG A 13 -11.65 -7.86 -2.96
N ASN A 14 -11.05 -8.81 -2.27
CA ASN A 14 -11.37 -10.23 -2.37
C ASN A 14 -11.86 -10.78 -1.02
N PRO A 15 -13.18 -10.86 -0.79
CA PRO A 15 -13.74 -11.33 0.47
C PRO A 15 -13.54 -12.83 0.71
N GLU A 16 -13.21 -13.63 -0.31
CA GLU A 16 -12.92 -15.06 -0.14
C GLU A 16 -11.52 -15.28 0.46
N ILE A 17 -10.58 -14.38 0.15
CA ILE A 17 -9.18 -14.49 0.58
C ILE A 17 -8.92 -13.72 1.89
N ALA A 18 -9.65 -12.62 2.13
CA ALA A 18 -9.47 -11.77 3.31
C ALA A 18 -9.46 -12.55 4.64
N PRO A 19 -10.42 -13.46 4.94
CA PRO A 19 -10.44 -14.19 6.22
C PRO A 19 -9.18 -15.04 6.45
N ALA A 20 -8.62 -15.64 5.39
CA ALA A 20 -7.40 -16.43 5.51
C ALA A 20 -6.17 -15.55 5.83
N MET A 21 -6.13 -14.33 5.27
CA MET A 21 -5.07 -13.36 5.56
C MET A 21 -5.19 -12.77 6.97
N GLU A 22 -6.42 -12.50 7.44
CA GLU A 22 -6.70 -12.09 8.81
C GLU A 22 -6.25 -13.17 9.81
N ALA A 23 -6.63 -14.43 9.56
CA ALA A 23 -6.26 -15.57 10.40
C ALA A 23 -4.73 -15.76 10.47
N TYR A 24 -4.02 -15.60 9.36
CA TYR A 24 -2.55 -15.63 9.32
C TYR A 24 -1.93 -14.56 10.25
N MET A 25 -2.56 -13.38 10.34
CA MET A 25 -2.17 -12.29 11.23
C MET A 25 -2.81 -12.38 12.63
N LYS A 26 -3.29 -13.57 13.03
CA LYS A 26 -3.97 -13.82 14.31
C LYS A 26 -5.16 -12.88 14.56
N ASN A 27 -5.81 -12.44 13.49
CA ASN A 27 -6.96 -11.52 13.50
C ASN A 27 -6.68 -10.18 14.19
N HIS A 28 -5.42 -9.72 14.22
CA HIS A 28 -5.08 -8.39 14.75
C HIS A 28 -5.34 -7.24 13.76
N PHE A 29 -5.58 -7.56 12.48
CA PHE A 29 -5.80 -6.57 11.43
C PHE A 29 -6.90 -7.07 10.49
N LYS A 30 -7.68 -6.15 9.93
CA LYS A 30 -8.59 -6.45 8.81
C LYS A 30 -7.81 -6.52 7.51
N PHE A 31 -8.35 -7.25 6.53
CA PHE A 31 -7.78 -7.31 5.19
C PHE A 31 -8.83 -7.08 4.11
N LEU A 32 -8.38 -6.49 3.00
CA LEU A 32 -9.14 -6.45 1.74
C LEU A 32 -9.01 -7.74 0.95
N GLY A 33 -8.03 -8.59 1.25
CA GLY A 33 -7.78 -9.84 0.52
C GLY A 33 -6.85 -9.64 -0.68
N ILE A 34 -6.08 -8.55 -0.72
CA ILE A 34 -5.22 -8.22 -1.86
C ILE A 34 -3.82 -8.79 -1.62
N LYS A 35 -3.40 -9.72 -2.48
CA LYS A 35 -2.08 -10.34 -2.37
C LYS A 35 -0.98 -9.34 -2.73
N SER A 36 0.24 -9.64 -2.30
CA SER A 36 1.39 -8.75 -2.53
C SER A 36 1.68 -8.42 -4.00
N PRO A 37 1.58 -9.34 -4.99
CA PRO A 37 1.76 -9.01 -6.40
C PRO A 37 0.72 -7.99 -6.87
N ASP A 38 -0.56 -8.26 -6.62
CA ASP A 38 -1.69 -7.42 -7.03
C ASP A 38 -1.62 -6.05 -6.36
N ARG A 39 -1.33 -6.00 -5.05
CA ARG A 39 -1.13 -4.74 -4.32
C ARG A 39 -0.04 -3.89 -4.95
N ARG A 40 1.10 -4.50 -5.32
CA ARG A 40 2.21 -3.78 -5.95
C ARG A 40 1.86 -3.30 -7.36
N GLU A 41 1.08 -4.08 -8.10
CA GLU A 41 0.54 -3.68 -9.40
C GLU A 41 -0.40 -2.48 -9.28
N LEU A 42 -1.39 -2.54 -8.38
CA LEU A 42 -2.24 -1.39 -8.05
C LEU A 42 -1.42 -0.19 -7.62
N ALA A 43 -0.40 -0.39 -6.79
CA ALA A 43 0.43 0.70 -6.31
C ALA A 43 1.19 1.41 -7.45
N ARG A 44 1.58 0.69 -8.52
CA ARG A 44 2.30 1.27 -9.66
C ARG A 44 1.51 2.37 -10.37
N GLN A 45 0.17 2.30 -10.35
CA GLN A 45 -0.67 3.32 -10.99
C GLN A 45 -0.49 4.71 -10.37
N PHE A 46 -0.16 4.77 -9.07
CA PHE A 46 0.07 6.02 -8.34
C PHE A 46 1.52 6.50 -8.43
N GLY A 47 2.46 5.61 -8.80
CA GLY A 47 3.89 5.87 -8.82
C GLY A 47 4.30 7.12 -9.62
N PRO A 48 3.83 7.34 -10.86
CA PRO A 48 4.20 8.52 -11.65
C PRO A 48 3.84 9.86 -10.98
N GLU A 49 2.71 9.92 -10.28
CA GLU A 49 2.28 11.13 -9.58
C GLU A 49 3.04 11.29 -8.25
N LEU A 50 3.18 10.22 -7.47
CA LEU A 50 3.91 10.22 -6.21
C LEU A 50 5.40 10.57 -6.36
N ARG A 51 6.01 10.30 -7.52
CA ARG A 51 7.41 10.69 -7.82
C ARG A 51 7.62 12.20 -7.91
N LYS A 52 6.55 12.98 -8.16
CA LYS A 52 6.62 14.44 -8.20
C LYS A 52 6.52 15.06 -6.80
N TRP A 53 6.06 14.29 -5.83
CA TRP A 53 5.83 14.76 -4.47
C TRP A 53 7.13 14.88 -3.70
N ASN A 54 7.20 15.89 -2.84
CA ASN A 54 8.31 16.10 -1.94
C ASN A 54 8.29 15.13 -0.76
N GLN A 55 9.31 15.22 0.10
CA GLN A 55 9.43 14.32 1.24
C GLN A 55 8.26 14.39 2.21
N GLN A 56 7.83 15.60 2.54
CA GLN A 56 6.77 15.82 3.53
C GLN A 56 5.44 15.29 3.01
N GLU A 57 5.10 15.59 1.75
CA GLU A 57 3.88 15.10 1.11
C GLU A 57 3.78 13.57 1.11
N LEU A 58 4.90 12.88 0.85
CA LEU A 58 4.96 11.41 0.90
C LEU A 58 4.81 10.87 2.33
N ILE A 59 5.41 11.54 3.32
CA ILE A 59 5.26 11.16 4.74
C ILE A 59 3.81 11.36 5.18
N ASP A 60 3.19 12.48 4.83
CA ASP A 60 1.80 12.80 5.17
C ASP A 60 0.84 11.79 4.56
N LEU A 61 1.07 11.36 3.32
CA LEU A 61 0.30 10.27 2.70
C LEU A 61 0.51 8.95 3.44
N CYS A 62 1.75 8.59 3.78
CA CYS A 62 2.03 7.36 4.52
C CYS A 62 1.36 7.35 5.89
N LEU A 63 1.32 8.48 6.60
CA LEU A 63 0.62 8.62 7.87
C LEU A 63 -0.90 8.50 7.72
N GLN A 64 -1.48 9.02 6.62
CA GLN A 64 -2.89 8.83 6.31
C GLN A 64 -3.21 7.36 6.04
N LEU A 65 -2.41 6.68 5.20
CA LEU A 65 -2.54 5.25 4.94
C LEU A 65 -2.38 4.41 6.21
N TRP A 66 -1.52 4.84 7.14
CA TRP A 66 -1.29 4.11 8.38
C TRP A 66 -2.51 4.07 9.32
N LYS A 67 -3.39 5.07 9.21
CA LYS A 67 -4.62 5.19 10.01
C LYS A 67 -5.78 4.36 9.46
N LEU A 68 -5.67 3.83 8.24
CA LEU A 68 -6.72 3.00 7.66
C LEU A 68 -6.73 1.61 8.29
N GLU A 69 -7.90 0.98 8.30
CA GLU A 69 -8.13 -0.23 9.08
C GLU A 69 -7.49 -1.48 8.45
N GLU A 70 -7.57 -1.60 7.13
CA GLU A 70 -7.12 -2.76 6.40
C GLU A 70 -5.60 -2.76 6.18
N ARG A 71 -4.97 -3.91 6.44
CA ARG A 71 -3.51 -4.05 6.54
C ARG A 71 -2.78 -3.70 5.25
N GLU A 72 -3.44 -3.85 4.11
CA GLU A 72 -2.89 -3.52 2.80
C GLU A 72 -2.53 -2.04 2.65
N TYR A 73 -3.19 -1.13 3.39
CA TYR A 73 -2.84 0.29 3.36
C TYR A 73 -1.51 0.58 4.07
N GLN A 74 -1.24 -0.04 5.22
CA GLN A 74 0.08 0.08 5.87
C GLN A 74 1.17 -0.54 4.99
N TYR A 75 0.88 -1.65 4.31
CA TYR A 75 1.83 -2.24 3.36
C TYR A 75 2.10 -1.32 2.17
N LEU A 76 1.09 -0.63 1.64
CA LEU A 76 1.27 0.37 0.61
C LEU A 76 2.16 1.53 1.10
N ALA A 77 1.94 2.03 2.31
CA ALA A 77 2.79 3.08 2.90
C ALA A 77 4.26 2.64 2.96
N LEU A 78 4.52 1.40 3.38
CA LEU A 78 5.87 0.83 3.37
C LEU A 78 6.44 0.70 1.96
N ASP A 79 5.63 0.29 0.98
CA ASP A 79 6.05 0.18 -0.42
C ASP A 79 6.41 1.57 -1.00
N ILE A 80 5.64 2.62 -0.69
CA ILE A 80 5.92 4.02 -1.08
C ILE A 80 7.25 4.49 -0.48
N LEU A 81 7.47 4.28 0.83
CA LEU A 81 8.72 4.64 1.49
C LEU A 81 9.91 3.89 0.88
N LYS A 82 9.76 2.60 0.59
CA LYS A 82 10.79 1.81 -0.08
C LYS A 82 11.13 2.35 -1.45
N TRP A 83 10.16 2.78 -2.25
CA TRP A 83 10.44 3.34 -3.58
C TRP A 83 11.24 4.63 -3.51
N LYS A 84 10.92 5.49 -2.54
CA LYS A 84 11.62 6.76 -2.34
C LYS A 84 13.06 6.57 -1.84
N TYR A 85 13.29 5.62 -0.94
CA TYR A 85 14.59 5.38 -0.31
C TYR A 85 15.34 4.18 -0.89
N LYS A 86 14.88 3.61 -2.01
CA LYS A 86 15.64 2.58 -2.73
C LYS A 86 16.90 3.25 -3.25
N LYS A 87 18.05 2.95 -2.62
CA LYS A 87 19.36 3.32 -3.18
C LYS A 87 19.41 2.78 -4.62
N PRO A 88 19.95 3.54 -5.61
CA PRO A 88 20.43 2.91 -6.82
C PRO A 88 21.35 1.78 -6.38
N GLN A 89 21.11 0.56 -6.86
CA GLN A 89 22.14 -0.46 -6.76
C GLN A 89 23.31 0.09 -7.58
N GLU A 90 24.46 0.33 -6.96
CA GLU A 90 25.70 0.41 -7.72
C GLU A 90 25.83 -0.96 -8.39
N GLU A 91 25.78 -0.98 -9.73
CA GLU A 91 26.14 -2.15 -10.51
C GLU A 91 27.65 -2.30 -10.35
N ASP A 92 28.09 -3.31 -9.59
CA ASP A 92 29.48 -3.81 -9.58
C ASP A 92 29.78 -4.60 -10.86
#